data_AF-W2CCC9-F1
#
_entry.id   AF-W2CCC9-F1
#
_cell.length_a   1.000
_cell.length_b   1.000
_cell.length_c   1.000
_cell.angle_alpha   90.00
_cell.angle_beta   90.00
_cell.angle_gamma   90.00
#
_symmetry.space_group_name_H-M   'P 1'
#
loop_
_entity.id
_entity.type
_entity.pdbx_description
1 polymer ?
#
loop_
_entity_poly.entity_id
_entity_poly.type
_entity_poly.pdbx_seq_one_letter_code
_entity_poly.pdbx_strand_id
1 'polypeptide(L)'
;MIEIIMGTTGKVEIALHLDKGLIDQLEKEAKKENKSLNGYVEKMLRKLIRRQPNPETMEAIREARENDNLEVLDVDHFKEFVASL
;
A
#
# COMPACT_ATOMS: atom_id res chain seq x y z
N MET A 1 -17.39 18.46 3.25
CA MET A 1 -16.77 18.62 4.59
C MET A 1 -16.57 17.23 5.15
N ILE A 2 -15.39 16.91 5.67
CA ILE A 2 -15.12 15.61 6.33
C ILE A 2 -15.15 15.88 7.82
N GLU A 3 -16.01 15.18 8.55
CA GLU A 3 -16.11 15.30 10.00
C GLU A 3 -15.42 14.12 10.67
N ILE A 4 -14.56 14.40 11.65
CA ILE A 4 -13.86 13.39 12.43
C ILE A 4 -14.54 13.28 13.79
N ILE A 5 -15.05 12.08 14.09
CA ILE A 5 -15.66 11.72 15.36
C ILE A 5 -14.64 10.91 16.14
N MET A 6 -14.30 11.35 17.35
CA MET A 6 -13.34 10.64 18.21
C MET A 6 -13.94 9.28 18.64
N GLY A 7 -13.27 8.19 18.26
CA GLY A 7 -13.58 6.83 18.71
C GLY A 7 -12.70 6.39 19.91
N THR A 8 -12.80 5.12 20.30
CA THR A 8 -11.95 4.51 21.33
C THR A 8 -10.54 4.21 20.82
N THR A 9 -9.59 4.06 21.75
CA THR A 9 -8.12 4.07 21.55
C THR A 9 -7.65 3.51 20.19
N GLY A 10 -7.18 4.41 19.31
CA GLY A 10 -6.52 4.10 18.04
C GLY A 10 -7.43 4.09 16.79
N LYS A 11 -8.76 4.21 16.93
CA LYS A 11 -9.70 4.31 15.81
C LYS A 11 -10.46 5.63 15.83
N VAL A 12 -10.62 6.24 14.65
CA VAL A 12 -11.44 7.43 14.44
C VAL A 12 -12.60 7.09 13.51
N GLU A 13 -13.76 7.63 13.79
CA GLU A 13 -14.92 7.54 12.89
C GLU A 13 -14.96 8.78 12.00
N ILE A 14 -15.37 8.61 10.76
CA ILE A 14 -15.39 9.68 9.76
C ILE A 14 -16.74 9.67 9.07
N ALA A 15 -17.43 10.82 9.05
CA ALA A 15 -18.63 10.99 8.24
C ALA A 15 -18.24 11.50 6.85
N LEU A 16 -18.67 10.79 5.80
CA LEU A 16 -18.40 11.12 4.41
C LEU A 16 -19.73 11.29 3.65
N HIS A 17 -19.86 12.42 2.96
CA HIS A 17 -20.96 12.66 2.04
C HIS A 17 -20.50 12.31 0.62
N LEU A 18 -20.91 11.14 0.14
CA LEU A 18 -20.54 10.60 -1.16
C LEU A 18 -21.77 10.49 -2.06
N ASP A 19 -21.55 10.54 -3.37
CA ASP A 19 -22.61 10.25 -4.35
C ASP A 19 -23.18 8.84 -4.15
N LYS A 20 -24.50 8.70 -4.35
CA LYS A 20 -25.19 7.41 -4.14
C LYS A 20 -24.67 6.32 -5.09
N GLY A 21 -24.39 6.66 -6.35
CA GLY A 21 -23.83 5.71 -7.31
C GLY A 21 -22.46 5.20 -6.89
N LEU A 22 -21.63 6.05 -6.28
CA LEU A 22 -20.34 5.65 -5.73
C LEU A 22 -20.51 4.69 -4.54
N ILE A 23 -21.44 4.96 -3.62
CA ILE A 23 -21.73 4.04 -2.50
C ILE A 23 -22.17 2.67 -3.02
N ASP A 24 -23.08 2.63 -4.00
CA ASP A 24 -23.58 1.38 -4.58
C ASP A 24 -22.45 0.57 -5.23
N GLN A 25 -21.49 1.23 -5.88
CA GLN A 25 -20.31 0.59 -6.45
C GLN A 25 -19.38 0.04 -5.37
N LEU A 26 -19.09 0.83 -4.33
CA LEU A 26 -18.23 0.40 -3.22
C LEU A 26 -18.82 -0.81 -2.48
N GLU A 27 -20.14 -0.85 -2.27
CA GLU A 27 -20.81 -2.01 -1.65
C GLU A 27 -20.71 -3.28 -2.51
N LYS A 28 -20.85 -3.15 -3.84
CA LYS A 28 -20.70 -4.28 -4.76
C LYS A 28 -19.29 -4.86 -4.70
N GLU A 29 -18.26 -4.00 -4.71
CA GLU A 29 -16.88 -4.46 -4.61
C GLU A 29 -16.56 -5.05 -3.23
N ALA A 30 -17.08 -4.46 -2.15
CA ALA A 30 -16.92 -5.00 -0.80
C ALA A 30 -17.51 -6.42 -0.69
N LYS A 31 -18.69 -6.66 -1.28
CA LYS A 31 -19.33 -7.99 -1.32
C LYS A 31 -18.51 -9.01 -2.10
N LYS A 32 -17.92 -8.64 -3.24
CA LYS A 32 -17.04 -9.53 -4.03
C LYS A 32 -15.84 -10.02 -3.22
N GLU A 33 -15.36 -9.20 -2.28
CA GLU A 33 -14.24 -9.55 -1.39
C GLU A 33 -14.67 -10.16 -0.04
N ASN A 34 -15.97 -10.39 0.21
CA ASN A 34 -16.51 -10.79 1.52
C ASN A 34 -16.11 -9.84 2.66
N LYS A 35 -16.14 -8.52 2.41
CA LYS A 35 -15.79 -7.48 3.40
C LYS A 35 -16.96 -6.56 3.71
N SER A 36 -16.94 -5.97 4.90
CA SER A 36 -17.79 -4.82 5.21
C SER A 36 -17.37 -3.61 4.36
N LEU A 37 -18.30 -2.68 4.12
CA LEU A 37 -18.00 -1.43 3.41
C LEU A 37 -16.86 -0.67 4.09
N ASN A 38 -16.88 -0.55 5.42
CA ASN A 38 -15.80 0.09 6.19
C ASN A 38 -14.45 -0.60 5.97
N GLY A 39 -14.41 -1.93 6.06
CA GLY A 39 -13.16 -2.68 5.86
C GLY A 39 -12.64 -2.59 4.41
N TYR A 40 -13.54 -2.50 3.44
CA TYR A 40 -13.19 -2.29 2.05
C TYR A 40 -12.64 -0.87 1.80
N VAL A 41 -13.32 0.16 2.30
CA VAL A 41 -12.88 1.56 2.20
C VAL A 41 -11.53 1.77 2.89
N GLU A 42 -11.32 1.21 4.09
CA GLU A 42 -10.02 1.30 4.78
C GLU A 42 -8.89 0.67 3.95
N LYS A 43 -9.12 -0.52 3.37
CA LYS A 43 -8.16 -1.17 2.46
C LYS A 43 -7.82 -0.27 1.27
N MET A 44 -8.84 0.36 0.66
CA MET A 44 -8.65 1.26 -0.49
C MET A 44 -7.88 2.51 -0.11
N LEU A 45 -8.22 3.16 1.01
CA LEU A 45 -7.47 4.31 1.52
C LEU A 45 -6.01 3.93 1.76
N ARG A 46 -5.75 2.81 2.44
CA ARG A 46 -4.38 2.30 2.67
C ARG A 46 -3.61 2.03 1.37
N LYS A 47 -4.29 1.56 0.32
CA LYS A 47 -3.67 1.39 -1.00
C LYS A 47 -3.31 2.72 -1.65
N LEU A 48 -4.18 3.73 -1.54
CA LEU A 48 -3.94 5.06 -2.10
C LEU A 48 -2.78 5.78 -1.39
N ILE A 49 -2.71 5.69 -0.06
CA ILE A 49 -1.64 6.32 0.73
C ILE A 49 -0.36 5.47 0.82
N ARG A 50 -0.39 4.21 0.35
CA ARG A 50 0.83 3.39 0.32
C ARG A 50 1.82 4.13 -0.56
N ARG A 51 2.96 4.55 0.03
CA ARG A 51 4.02 5.24 -0.69
C ARG A 51 4.36 4.41 -1.94
N GLN A 52 4.10 4.97 -3.12
CA GLN A 52 4.82 4.51 -4.29
C GLN A 52 6.31 4.69 -3.99
N PRO A 53 7.17 3.73 -4.38
CA PRO A 53 8.60 3.96 -4.31
C PRO A 53 8.91 5.30 -4.98
N ASN A 54 9.81 6.09 -4.38
CA ASN A 54 10.22 7.35 -5.00
C ASN A 54 10.89 7.05 -6.36
N PRO A 55 11.09 8.04 -7.24
CA PRO A 55 11.66 7.80 -8.57
C PRO A 55 12.98 6.99 -8.54
N GLU A 56 13.86 7.26 -7.58
CA GLU A 56 15.11 6.51 -7.36
C GLU A 56 14.86 5.03 -7.03
N THR A 57 13.92 4.72 -6.14
CA THR A 57 13.58 3.34 -5.81
C THR A 57 12.90 2.63 -6.98
N MET A 58 12.10 3.36 -7.78
CA MET A 58 11.52 2.80 -9.00
C MET A 58 12.59 2.46 -10.05
N GLU A 59 13.61 3.30 -10.18
CA GLU A 59 14.76 3.06 -11.06
C GLU A 59 15.55 1.82 -10.61
N ALA A 60 15.89 1.72 -9.32
CA ALA A 60 16.58 0.55 -8.77
C ALA A 60 15.77 -0.76 -8.97
N ILE A 61 14.44 -0.71 -8.85
CA ILE A 61 13.56 -1.85 -9.15
C ILE A 61 13.60 -2.20 -10.65
N ARG A 62 13.69 -1.20 -11.53
CA ARG A 62 13.79 -1.39 -12.98
C ARG A 62 15.12 -2.03 -13.36
N GLU A 63 16.23 -1.48 -12.88
CA GLU A 63 17.59 -2.01 -13.08
C GLU A 63 17.67 -3.49 -12.67
N ALA A 64 17.19 -3.81 -11.46
CA ALA A 64 17.17 -5.18 -10.95
C ALA A 64 16.32 -6.15 -11.79
N ARG A 65 15.21 -5.69 -12.40
CA ARG A 65 14.36 -6.52 -13.25
C ARG A 65 14.96 -6.75 -14.64
N GLU A 66 15.67 -5.76 -15.15
CA GLU A 66 16.32 -5.82 -16.47
C GLU A 66 17.69 -6.53 -16.42
N ASN A 67 18.13 -6.94 -15.23
CA ASN A 67 19.49 -7.43 -14.96
C ASN A 67 20.56 -6.41 -15.33
N ASP A 68 20.23 -5.12 -15.20
CA ASP A 68 21.15 -4.02 -15.43
C ASP A 68 21.88 -3.68 -14.12
N ASN A 69 23.18 -3.42 -14.21
CA ASN A 69 24.04 -3.04 -13.08
C ASN A 69 23.93 -3.96 -11.83
N LEU A 70 23.87 -5.28 -12.05
CA LEU A 70 23.84 -6.27 -10.97
C LEU A 70 25.20 -6.96 -10.75
N GLU A 71 25.50 -7.26 -9.49
CA GLU A 71 26.64 -8.09 -9.10
C GLU A 71 26.20 -9.53 -8.79
N VAL A 72 27.11 -10.49 -9.01
CA VAL A 72 26.88 -11.88 -8.63
C VAL A 72 27.26 -12.07 -7.18
N LEU A 73 26.29 -12.46 -6.36
CA LEU A 73 26.54 -12.77 -4.96
C LEU A 73 27.17 -14.16 -4.81
N ASP A 74 28.42 -14.20 -4.37
CA ASP A 74 29.06 -15.43 -3.90
C ASP A 74 28.55 -15.75 -2.48
N VAL A 75 27.70 -16.77 -2.39
CA VAL A 75 27.09 -17.19 -1.12
C VAL A 75 28.07 -17.89 -0.18
N ASP A 76 29.16 -18.46 -0.70
CA ASP A 76 30.17 -19.13 0.12
C ASP A 76 31.01 -18.10 0.90
N HIS A 77 31.14 -16.88 0.37
CA HIS A 77 31.83 -15.74 0.99
C HIS A 77 30.87 -14.63 1.48
N PHE A 78 29.60 -14.96 1.72
CA PHE A 78 28.56 -13.97 2.07
C PHE A 78 28.92 -13.05 3.25
N LYS A 79 29.64 -13.57 4.27
CA LYS A 79 30.07 -12.77 5.43
C LYS A 79 31.04 -11.65 5.05
N GLU A 80 31.93 -11.91 4.10
CA GLU A 80 32.92 -10.94 3.62
C GLU A 80 32.23 -9.86 2.79
N PHE A 81 31.30 -10.27 1.92
CA PHE A 81 30.45 -9.34 1.18
C PHE A 81 29.69 -8.38 2.11
N VAL A 82 29.00 -8.90 3.13
CA VAL A 82 28.29 -8.05 4.11
C VAL A 82 29.24 -7.12 4.87
N ALA A 83 30.48 -7.53 5.12
CA ALA A 83 31.48 -6.67 5.75
C ALA A 83 32.00 -5.56 4.83
N SER A 84 31.77 -5.65 3.52
CA SER A 84 32.16 -4.68 2.50
C SER A 84 31.07 -3.68 2.09
N LEU A 85 29.82 -3.92 2.50
CA LEU A 85 28.67 -3.00 2.30
C LEU A 85 28.73 -1.79 3.25
#